data_AF-A0A377DGB2-F1
#
_entry.id   AF-A0A377DGB2-F1
#
_cell.length_a   1.000
_cell.length_b   1.000
_cell.length_c   1.000
_cell.angle_alpha   90.00
_cell.angle_beta   90.00
_cell.angle_gamma   90.00
#
_symmetry.space_group_name_H-M   'P 1'
#
loop_
_entity.id
_entity.type
_entity.pdbx_description
1 polymer ?
#
loop_
_entity_poly.entity_id
_entity_poly.type
_entity_poly.pdbx_seq_one_letter_code
_entity_poly.pdbx_strand_id
1 'polypeptide(L)'
;MITLASVSLGACRQNVTIKQDAPGQKAFLTDGQIYDLHSGKIISSSELLADLATAQHLIIGEKHDNAEHHQIELWLIQKFAHPATTGECVA
;
A
#
# COMPACT_ATOMS: atom_id res chain seq x y z
N MET A 1 22.20 -48.17 19.60
CA MET A 1 21.04 -47.38 19.15
C MET A 1 21.41 -45.91 19.33
N ILE A 2 21.82 -45.22 18.26
CA ILE A 2 22.19 -43.79 18.31
C ILE A 2 20.91 -43.00 18.05
N THR A 3 20.42 -42.27 19.05
CA THR A 3 19.26 -41.38 18.90
C THR A 3 19.70 -40.08 18.24
N LEU A 4 19.33 -39.90 16.98
CA LEU A 4 19.47 -38.63 16.26
C LEU A 4 18.45 -37.64 16.83
N ALA A 5 18.93 -36.59 17.51
CA ALA A 5 18.08 -35.50 17.97
C ALA A 5 17.93 -34.48 16.84
N SER A 6 16.75 -34.42 16.23
CA SER A 6 16.44 -33.42 15.20
C SER A 6 16.09 -32.09 15.87
N VAL A 7 16.86 -31.04 15.56
CA VAL A 7 16.55 -29.66 15.96
C VAL A 7 15.71 -29.03 14.85
N SER A 8 14.46 -28.69 15.15
CA SER A 8 13.59 -27.97 14.23
C SER A 8 13.69 -26.47 14.49
N LEU A 9 14.20 -25.70 13.52
CA LEU A 9 14.05 -24.24 13.53
C LEU A 9 12.71 -23.88 12.86
N GLY A 10 11.77 -23.34 13.64
CA GLY A 10 10.55 -22.75 13.12
C GLY A 10 10.74 -21.24 12.89
N ALA A 11 10.54 -20.78 11.66
CA ALA A 11 10.43 -19.34 11.36
C ALA A 11 8.96 -18.91 11.43
N CYS A 12 8.63 -17.95 12.29
CA CYS A 12 7.29 -17.36 12.32
C CYS A 12 7.11 -16.42 11.11
N ARG A 13 6.31 -16.81 10.11
CA ARG A 13 5.85 -15.89 9.06
C ARG A 13 4.67 -15.09 9.62
N GLN A 14 4.85 -13.78 9.79
CA GLN A 14 3.72 -12.89 10.08
C GLN A 14 3.01 -12.57 8.76
N ASN A 15 1.89 -13.25 8.51
CA ASN A 15 0.93 -12.78 7.53
C ASN A 15 0.26 -11.53 8.09
N VAL A 16 0.79 -10.36 7.74
CA VAL A 16 0.15 -9.08 8.06
C VAL A 16 -1.11 -8.97 7.20
N THR A 17 -2.26 -9.30 7.77
CA THR A 17 -3.56 -8.97 7.17
C THR A 17 -3.79 -7.47 7.40
N ILE A 18 -3.49 -6.66 6.38
CA ILE A 18 -3.88 -5.25 6.39
C ILE A 18 -5.41 -5.20 6.41
N LYS A 19 -6.00 -4.63 7.46
CA LYS A 19 -7.46 -4.48 7.55
C LYS A 19 -7.88 -3.33 6.64
N GLN A 20 -8.24 -3.69 5.40
CA GLN A 20 -8.29 -2.81 4.24
C GLN A 20 -9.47 -1.82 4.20
N ASP A 21 -10.45 -1.96 5.09
CA ASP A 21 -11.64 -1.10 5.15
C ASP A 21 -11.66 -0.24 6.43
N ALA A 22 -10.49 0.31 6.82
CA ALA A 22 -10.44 1.21 7.95
C ALA A 22 -11.31 2.45 7.67
N PRO A 23 -12.19 2.88 8.60
CA PRO A 23 -13.11 4.01 8.39
C PRO A 23 -12.45 5.28 7.85
N GLY A 24 -11.20 5.55 8.26
CA GLY A 24 -10.45 6.72 7.78
C GLY A 24 -10.13 6.69 6.28
N GLN A 25 -9.81 5.53 5.70
CA GLN A 25 -9.48 5.46 4.27
C GLN A 25 -10.69 5.75 3.39
N LYS A 26 -11.90 5.37 3.84
CA LYS A 26 -13.15 5.77 3.18
C LYS A 26 -13.45 7.25 3.38
N ALA A 27 -13.26 7.79 4.59
CA ALA A 27 -13.49 9.21 4.87
C ALA A 27 -12.61 10.12 4.01
N PHE A 28 -11.33 9.79 3.82
CA PHE A 28 -10.46 10.55 2.92
C PHE A 28 -11.01 10.61 1.48
N LEU A 29 -11.43 9.47 0.92
CA LEU A 29 -11.95 9.41 -0.44
C LEU A 29 -13.28 10.15 -0.62
N THR A 30 -14.03 10.38 0.46
CA THR A 30 -15.32 11.09 0.42
C THR A 30 -15.21 12.56 0.82
N ASP A 31 -14.24 12.91 1.66
CA ASP A 31 -14.19 14.22 2.33
C ASP A 31 -13.05 15.11 1.79
N GLY A 32 -12.04 14.52 1.15
CA GLY A 32 -10.91 15.24 0.55
C GLY A 32 -11.13 15.66 -0.91
N GLN A 33 -10.46 16.75 -1.32
CA GLN A 33 -10.41 17.20 -2.72
C GLN A 33 -8.98 17.04 -3.28
N ILE A 34 -8.86 16.56 -4.51
CA ILE A 34 -7.58 16.41 -5.21
C ILE A 34 -7.45 17.57 -6.20
N TYR A 35 -6.42 18.39 -6.03
CA TYR A 35 -6.13 19.50 -6.94
C TYR A 35 -4.97 19.14 -7.86
N ASP A 36 -5.22 19.14 -9.17
CA ASP A 36 -4.15 19.15 -10.16
C ASP A 36 -3.55 20.56 -10.23
N LEU A 37 -2.30 20.70 -9.81
CA LEU A 37 -1.59 21.97 -9.79
C LEU A 37 -1.19 22.47 -11.19
N HIS A 38 -1.12 21.59 -12.20
CA HIS A 38 -0.80 21.99 -13.56
C HIS A 38 -2.01 22.63 -14.24
N SER A 39 -3.19 21.99 -14.17
CA SER A 39 -4.41 22.53 -14.78
C SER A 39 -5.22 23.46 -13.87
N GLY A 40 -4.93 23.48 -12.56
CA GLY A 40 -5.67 24.24 -11.55
C GLY A 40 -7.06 23.68 -11.26
N LYS A 41 -7.35 22.44 -11.67
CA LYS A 41 -8.68 21.82 -11.53
C LYS A 41 -8.74 20.88 -10.33
N ILE A 42 -9.95 20.73 -9.79
CA ILE A 42 -10.25 19.62 -8.89
C ILE A 42 -10.52 18.40 -9.76
N ILE A 43 -9.81 17.30 -9.48
CA ILE A 43 -9.95 16.03 -10.19
C ILE A 43 -10.46 14.94 -9.24
N SER A 44 -11.07 13.91 -9.81
CA SER A 44 -11.49 12.72 -9.07
C SER A 44 -10.31 11.80 -8.75
N SER A 45 -10.47 10.93 -7.76
CA SER A 45 -9.50 9.89 -7.46
C SER A 45 -9.24 8.96 -8.65
N SER A 46 -10.26 8.70 -9.48
CA SER A 46 -10.13 7.88 -10.70
C SER A 46 -9.29 8.55 -11.77
N GLU A 47 -9.45 9.86 -11.97
CA GLU A 47 -8.62 10.63 -12.90
C GLU A 47 -7.17 10.66 -12.43
N LEU A 48 -6.93 10.92 -11.13
CA LEU A 48 -5.59 10.84 -10.56
C LEU A 48 -4.95 9.47 -10.81
N LEU A 49 -5.67 8.38 -10.56
CA LEU A 49 -5.14 7.02 -10.77
C LEU A 49 -4.83 6.74 -12.24
N ALA A 50 -5.65 7.24 -13.16
CA ALA A 50 -5.42 7.09 -14.61
C ALA A 50 -4.15 7.85 -15.05
N ASP A 51 -3.96 9.07 -14.57
CA ASP A 51 -2.78 9.88 -14.89
C ASP A 51 -1.51 9.23 -14.34
N LEU A 52 -1.54 8.80 -13.07
CA LEU A 52 -0.42 8.18 -12.38
C LEU A 52 -0.03 6.79 -12.94
N ALA A 53 -0.96 6.06 -13.56
CA ALA A 53 -0.69 4.74 -14.13
C ALA A 53 0.38 4.75 -15.24
N THR A 54 0.66 5.92 -15.83
CA THR A 54 1.69 6.08 -16.87
C THR A 54 3.05 6.53 -16.32
N ALA A 55 3.11 6.92 -15.05
CA ALA A 55 4.33 7.41 -14.43
C ALA A 55 5.26 6.25 -14.05
N GLN A 56 6.54 6.35 -14.41
CA GLN A 56 7.55 5.37 -14.02
C GLN A 56 7.86 5.43 -12.51
N HIS A 57 7.80 6.63 -11.94
CA HIS A 57 8.11 6.89 -10.54
C HIS A 57 7.07 7.85 -9.96
N LEU A 58 6.63 7.56 -8.74
CA LEU A 58 5.73 8.39 -7.96
C LEU A 58 6.45 8.81 -6.67
N ILE A 59 6.48 10.11 -6.40
CA ILE A 59 6.98 10.67 -5.14
C ILE A 59 5.77 11.15 -4.34
N ILE A 60 5.65 10.68 -3.10
CA ILE A 60 4.55 11.01 -2.21
C ILE A 60 5.11 11.87 -1.06
N GLY A 61 4.59 13.08 -0.92
CA GLY A 61 4.91 13.95 0.21
C GLY A 61 3.88 13.75 1.33
N GLU A 62 4.34 13.35 2.51
CA GLU A 62 3.48 13.19 3.68
C GLU A 62 3.98 13.98 4.90
N LYS A 63 3.09 14.19 5.87
CA LYS A 63 3.43 14.72 7.18
C LYS A 63 3.36 13.57 8.18
N HIS A 64 4.51 13.15 8.72
CA HIS A 64 4.67 11.92 9.51
C HIS A 64 3.89 11.85 10.84
N ASP A 65 3.25 12.94 11.25
CA ASP A 65 2.42 13.02 12.47
C ASP A 65 0.92 13.13 12.14
N ASN A 66 0.54 13.03 10.87
CA ASN A 66 -0.84 13.11 10.42
C ASN A 66 -1.34 11.73 9.96
N ALA A 67 -2.24 11.15 10.75
CA ALA A 67 -2.81 9.83 10.47
C ALA A 67 -3.55 9.74 9.12
N GLU A 68 -4.16 10.84 8.66
CA GLU A 68 -4.85 10.89 7.37
C GLU A 68 -3.83 10.79 6.22
N HIS A 69 -2.66 11.44 6.34
CA HIS A 69 -1.62 11.36 5.32
C HIS A 69 -1.11 9.93 5.15
N HIS A 70 -0.88 9.21 6.27
CA HIS A 70 -0.46 7.81 6.22
C HIS A 70 -1.51 6.91 5.53
N GLN A 71 -2.80 7.20 5.68
CA GLN A 71 -3.86 6.43 5.01
C GLN A 71 -3.90 6.68 3.50
N ILE A 72 -3.63 7.91 3.07
CA ILE A 72 -3.52 8.27 1.65
C ILE A 72 -2.32 7.56 1.01
N GLU A 73 -1.17 7.57 1.69
CA GLU A 73 0.02 6.87 1.22
C GLU A 73 -0.26 5.37 1.04
N LEU A 74 -0.84 4.72 2.06
CA LEU A 74 -1.22 3.32 1.99
C LEU A 74 -2.22 3.04 0.86
N TRP A 75 -3.21 3.93 0.67
CA TRP A 75 -4.17 3.81 -0.42
C TRP A 75 -3.49 3.85 -1.79
N LEU A 76 -2.59 4.80 -2.03
CA LEU A 76 -1.83 4.91 -3.28
C LEU A 76 -0.96 3.67 -3.51
N ILE A 77 -0.22 3.22 -2.49
CA ILE A 77 0.59 2.00 -2.57
C ILE A 77 -0.28 0.81 -2.96
N GLN A 78 -1.46 0.63 -2.36
CA GLN A 78 -2.34 -0.50 -2.71
C GLN A 78 -2.89 -0.44 -4.13
N LYS A 79 -3.05 0.75 -4.72
CA LYS A 79 -3.53 0.92 -6.10
C LYS A 79 -2.45 0.62 -7.15
N PHE A 80 -1.18 0.81 -6.81
CA PHE A 80 -0.06 0.64 -7.74
C PHE A 80 0.88 -0.53 -7.39
N ALA A 81 0.75 -1.12 -6.20
CA ALA A 81 1.46 -2.33 -5.83
C ALA A 81 0.89 -3.49 -6.64
N HIS A 82 1.71 -4.05 -7.51
CA HIS A 82 1.42 -5.35 -8.09
C HIS A 82 1.43 -6.40 -6.96
N PRO A 83 0.50 -7.38 -6.96
CA PRO A 83 0.67 -8.58 -6.16
C PRO A 83 2.06 -9.10 -6.52
N ALA A 84 2.94 -9.24 -5.54
CA ALA A 84 4.17 -9.99 -5.74
C ALA A 84 3.73 -11.34 -6.30
N THR A 85 4.00 -11.59 -7.58
CA THR A 85 3.82 -12.92 -8.16
C THR A 85 4.57 -13.84 -7.24
N THR A 86 3.85 -14.83 -6.70
CA THR A 86 4.36 -15.87 -5.82
C THR A 86 5.80 -16.20 -6.16
N GLY A 87 6.73 -15.64 -5.39
CA GLY A 87 8.12 -16.04 -5.39
C GLY A 87 8.11 -17.43 -4.79
N GLU A 88 8.04 -18.43 -5.65
CA GLU A 88 8.39 -19.81 -5.35
C GLU A 88 9.84 -19.79 -4.83
N CYS A 89 10.01 -19.79 -3.50
CA CYS A 89 11.29 -20.11 -2.91
C CYS A 89 11.53 -21.60 -3.18
N VAL A 90 12.29 -21.89 -4.22
CA VAL A 90 12.79 -23.22 -4.54
C VAL A 90 13.60 -23.73 -3.34
N ALA A 91 13.25 -24.94 -2.91
CA ALA A 91 13.74 -25.64 -1.73
C ALA A 91 15.26 -25.89 -1.71
#